data_AF-A0A920KBR1-F1
#
_entry.id   AF-A0A920KBR1-F1
#
_cell.length_a   1.000
_cell.length_b   1.000
_cell.length_c   1.000
_cell.angle_alpha   90.00
_cell.angle_beta   90.00
_cell.angle_gamma   90.00
#
_symmetry.space_group_name_H-M   'P 1'
#
loop_
_entity.id
_entity.type
_entity.pdbx_description
1 polymer ?
#
loop_
_entity_poly.entity_id
_entity_poly.type
_entity_poly.pdbx_seq_one_letter_code
_entity_poly.pdbx_strand_id
1 'polypeptide(L)'
;MFFIFSRLKNEEKIAADFSQSLFDTMFVDMDQSLREMGVGDLSVGKRVKDMGKALLGRIEAYDKAFSAEYSDIEAAIVRNIYRGDLPHLHQIRRLIKYSNGTIENLASISKEDILDANFSFTQAI
;
A
#
# COMPACT_ATOMS: atom_id res chain seq x y z
N MET A 1 3.05 -1.42 -1.78
CA MET A 1 2.64 -2.37 -0.72
C MET A 1 1.20 -2.84 -0.86
N PHE A 2 0.18 -1.97 -0.79
CA PHE A 2 -1.25 -2.38 -0.88
C PHE A 2 -1.53 -3.37 -2.01
N PHE A 3 -1.12 -3.07 -3.25
CA PHE A 3 -1.38 -3.92 -4.41
C PHE A 3 -0.79 -5.33 -4.29
N ILE A 4 0.40 -5.46 -3.71
CA ILE A 4 1.06 -6.76 -3.50
C ILE A 4 0.31 -7.56 -2.43
N PHE A 5 -0.07 -6.93 -1.31
CA PHE A 5 -0.86 -7.58 -0.28
C PHE A 5 -2.24 -8.00 -0.78
N SER A 6 -2.91 -7.15 -1.57
CA SER A 6 -4.18 -7.47 -2.21
C SER A 6 -4.04 -8.69 -3.13
N ARG A 7 -2.94 -8.78 -3.91
CA ARG A 7 -2.68 -9.91 -4.82
C ARG A 7 -2.42 -11.24 -4.11
N LEU A 8 -1.79 -11.21 -2.93
CA LEU A 8 -1.34 -12.40 -2.19
C LEU A 8 -2.30 -12.84 -1.06
N LYS A 9 -3.37 -12.09 -0.79
CA LYS A 9 -4.28 -12.25 0.37
C LYS A 9 -4.83 -13.68 0.62
N ASN A 10 -4.92 -14.52 -0.40
CA ASN A 10 -5.54 -15.87 -0.32
C ASN A 10 -4.53 -17.03 -0.25
N GLU A 11 -3.23 -16.78 -0.05
CA GLU A 11 -2.20 -17.83 0.05
C GLU A 11 -1.62 -17.90 1.47
N GLU A 12 -2.26 -18.64 2.36
CA GLU A 12 -2.07 -18.49 3.82
C GLU A 12 -0.62 -18.61 4.30
N LYS A 13 0.18 -19.54 3.75
CA LYS A 13 1.53 -19.80 4.28
C LYS A 13 2.62 -19.00 3.58
N ILE A 14 2.66 -19.04 2.24
CA ILE A 14 3.72 -18.39 1.46
C ILE A 14 3.53 -16.85 1.47
N ALA A 15 2.28 -16.37 1.42
CA ALA A 15 2.04 -14.94 1.55
C ALA A 15 2.37 -14.42 2.95
N ALA A 16 2.25 -15.24 4.00
CA ALA A 16 2.57 -14.81 5.36
C ALA A 16 4.06 -14.53 5.53
N ASP A 17 4.93 -15.46 5.14
CA ASP A 17 6.39 -15.30 5.26
C ASP A 17 6.91 -14.13 4.40
N PHE A 18 6.41 -14.00 3.17
CA PHE A 18 6.73 -12.88 2.30
C PHE A 18 6.23 -11.55 2.88
N SER A 19 4.98 -11.52 3.35
CA SER A 19 4.40 -10.30 3.93
C SER A 19 5.17 -9.86 5.18
N GLN A 20 5.55 -10.81 6.04
CA GLN A 20 6.38 -10.52 7.22
C GLN A 20 7.71 -9.90 6.81
N SER A 21 8.41 -10.52 5.85
CA SER A 21 9.70 -10.01 5.35
C SER A 21 9.58 -8.60 4.76
N LEU A 22 8.49 -8.32 4.04
CA LEU A 22 8.20 -6.99 3.50
C LEU A 22 7.88 -5.98 4.61
N PHE A 23 7.12 -6.38 5.65
CA PHE A 23 6.86 -5.53 6.81
C PHE A 23 8.14 -5.21 7.58
N ASP A 24 9.00 -6.20 7.82
CA ASP A 24 10.27 -6.01 8.52
C ASP A 24 11.18 -5.04 7.78
N THR A 25 11.31 -5.22 6.46
CA THR A 25 12.09 -4.30 5.59
C THR A 25 11.55 -2.87 5.67
N MET A 26 10.23 -2.72 5.62
CA MET A 26 9.59 -1.41 5.70
C MET A 26 9.70 -0.76 7.08
N PHE A 27 9.70 -1.54 8.17
CA PHE A 27 9.95 -1.00 9.51
C PHE A 27 11.38 -0.47 9.66
N VAL A 28 12.36 -1.16 9.09
CA VAL A 28 13.75 -0.68 9.03
C VAL A 28 13.83 0.64 8.25
N ASP A 29 13.19 0.72 7.09
CA ASP A 29 13.15 1.93 6.26
C ASP A 29 12.47 3.11 6.96
N MET A 30 11.36 2.87 7.67
CA MET A 30 10.67 3.90 8.47
C MET A 30 11.53 4.40 9.64
N ASP A 31 12.22 3.51 10.36
CA ASP A 31 13.11 3.87 11.45
C ASP A 31 14.27 4.75 10.95
N GLN A 32 14.91 4.34 9.86
CA GLN A 32 15.96 5.11 9.21
C GLN A 32 15.46 6.49 8.74
N SER A 33 14.35 6.53 8.01
CA SER A 33 13.75 7.78 7.51
C SER A 33 13.45 8.77 8.63
N LEU A 34 12.91 8.29 9.77
CA LEU A 34 12.60 9.15 10.92
C LEU A 34 13.87 9.71 11.56
N ARG A 35 14.94 8.92 11.67
CA ARG A 35 16.23 9.37 12.19
C ARG A 35 16.86 10.41 11.28
N GLU A 36 16.79 10.20 9.96
CA GLU A 36 17.24 11.17 8.96
C GLU A 36 16.45 12.49 9.03
N MET A 37 15.17 12.43 9.40
CA MET A 37 14.34 13.60 9.70
C MET A 37 14.63 14.24 11.08
N GLY A 38 15.62 13.75 11.83
CA GLY A 38 16.02 14.28 13.13
C GLY A 38 15.15 13.85 14.31
N VAL A 39 14.35 12.79 14.17
CA VAL A 39 13.57 12.23 15.29
C VAL A 39 14.53 11.54 16.27
N GLY A 40 14.50 11.97 17.54
CA GLY A 40 15.40 11.45 18.57
C GLY A 40 15.12 9.99 18.98
N ASP A 41 16.18 9.29 19.37
CA ASP A 41 16.22 7.86 19.73
C ASP A 41 15.14 7.42 20.72
N LEU A 42 14.84 8.28 21.70
CA LEU A 42 13.84 7.98 22.73
C LEU A 42 12.40 7.93 22.19
N SER A 43 12.15 8.54 21.03
CA SER A 43 10.81 8.68 20.44
C SER A 43 10.61 7.93 19.13
N VAL A 44 11.70 7.54 18.45
CA VAL A 44 11.65 6.92 17.12
C VAL A 44 10.82 5.64 17.09
N GLY A 45 11.02 4.73 18.05
CA GLY A 45 10.26 3.47 18.11
C GLY A 45 8.75 3.67 18.26
N LYS A 46 8.33 4.69 19.02
CA LYS A 46 6.90 5.06 19.13
C LYS A 46 6.37 5.58 17.79
N ARG A 47 7.14 6.44 17.10
CA ARG A 47 6.77 6.99 15.79
C ARG A 47 6.67 5.91 14.72
N VAL A 48 7.63 4.98 14.66
CA VAL A 48 7.60 3.81 13.75
C VAL A 48 6.33 2.99 13.99
N LYS A 49 5.99 2.71 15.25
CA LYS A 49 4.76 1.98 15.60
C LYS A 49 3.49 2.70 15.15
N ASP A 50 3.43 4.02 15.34
CA ASP A 50 2.30 4.84 14.91
C ASP A 50 2.18 4.87 13.38
N MET A 51 3.29 4.95 12.65
CA MET A 51 3.33 4.85 11.18
C MET A 51 2.86 3.49 10.67
N GLY A 52 3.31 2.40 11.30
CA GLY A 52 2.88 1.04 10.97
C GLY A 52 1.37 0.85 11.13
N LYS A 53 0.78 1.34 12.23
CA LYS A 53 -0.68 1.33 12.44
C LYS A 53 -1.42 2.13 11.36
N ALA A 54 -0.91 3.33 11.04
CA ALA A 54 -1.50 4.17 10.01
C ALA A 54 -1.46 3.49 8.63
N LEU A 55 -0.37 2.79 8.31
CA LEU A 55 -0.27 2.00 7.08
C LEU A 55 -1.29 0.86 7.04
N LEU A 56 -1.39 0.06 8.10
CA LEU A 56 -2.36 -1.05 8.15
C LEU A 56 -3.80 -0.53 7.98
N GLY A 57 -4.16 0.57 8.64
CA GLY A 57 -5.47 1.20 8.47
C GLY A 57 -5.72 1.70 7.04
N ARG A 58 -4.68 2.17 6.32
CA ARG A 58 -4.78 2.54 4.91
C ARG A 58 -4.97 1.32 4.01
N ILE A 59 -4.23 0.24 4.25
CA ILE A 59 -4.38 -1.03 3.51
C ILE A 59 -5.82 -1.53 3.63
N GLU A 60 -6.37 -1.56 4.85
CA GLU A 60 -7.75 -1.99 5.09
C GLU A 60 -8.77 -1.07 4.40
N ALA A 61 -8.55 0.25 4.45
CA ALA A 61 -9.42 1.22 3.79
C ALA A 61 -9.43 1.04 2.27
N TYR A 62 -8.27 0.79 1.66
CA TYR A 62 -8.18 0.53 0.23
C TYR A 62 -8.77 -0.83 -0.14
N ASP A 63 -8.52 -1.87 0.66
CA ASP A 63 -9.10 -3.20 0.43
C ASP A 63 -10.63 -3.14 0.39
N LYS A 64 -11.24 -2.41 1.32
CA LYS A 64 -12.68 -2.12 1.31
C LYS A 64 -13.09 -1.33 0.07
N ALA A 65 -12.37 -0.25 -0.25
CA ALA A 65 -12.74 0.64 -1.35
C ALA A 65 -12.61 -0.01 -2.74
N PHE A 66 -11.65 -0.91 -2.94
CA PHE A 66 -11.47 -1.64 -4.20
C PHE A 66 -12.30 -2.94 -4.25
N SER A 67 -13.09 -3.24 -3.21
CA SER A 67 -14.00 -4.39 -3.21
C SER A 67 -15.28 -4.10 -4.01
N ALA A 68 -15.92 -5.15 -4.53
CA ALA A 68 -17.17 -5.02 -5.30
C ALA A 68 -18.36 -4.51 -4.46
N GLU A 69 -18.28 -4.57 -3.13
CA GLU A 69 -19.36 -4.19 -2.21
C GLU A 69 -19.30 -2.73 -1.73
N TYR A 70 -18.15 -2.05 -1.83
CA TYR A 70 -17.97 -0.68 -1.32
C TYR A 70 -17.17 0.16 -2.31
N SER A 71 -17.85 0.98 -3.10
CA SER A 71 -17.30 1.64 -4.30
C SER A 71 -16.77 3.06 -4.10
N ASP A 72 -16.45 3.50 -2.88
CA ASP A 72 -15.97 4.86 -2.64
C ASP A 72 -14.43 4.98 -2.62
N ILE A 73 -13.82 4.56 -3.74
CA ILE A 73 -12.37 4.67 -3.99
C ILE A 73 -11.93 6.14 -3.96
N GLU A 74 -12.78 7.04 -4.44
CA GLU A 74 -12.50 8.48 -4.46
C GLU A 74 -12.32 9.03 -3.04
N ALA A 75 -13.27 8.79 -2.13
CA ALA A 75 -13.13 9.26 -0.76
C ALA A 75 -11.93 8.61 -0.04
N ALA A 76 -11.67 7.32 -0.31
CA ALA A 76 -10.50 6.64 0.26
C ALA A 76 -9.18 7.27 -0.21
N ILE A 77 -9.06 7.63 -1.50
CA ILE A 77 -7.89 8.31 -2.05
C ILE A 77 -7.76 9.73 -1.48
N VAL A 78 -8.84 10.52 -1.49
CA VAL A 78 -8.82 11.90 -0.98
C VAL A 78 -8.39 11.92 0.48
N ARG A 79 -8.96 11.05 1.33
CA ARG A 79 -8.62 10.98 2.75
C ARG A 79 -7.16 10.58 2.99
N ASN A 80 -6.67 9.56 2.28
CA ASN A 80 -5.39 8.93 2.64
C ASN A 80 -4.17 9.52 1.91
N ILE A 81 -4.36 10.09 0.72
CA ILE A 81 -3.27 10.67 -0.10
C ILE A 81 -3.29 12.19 0.00
N TYR A 82 -4.47 12.79 -0.09
CA TYR A 82 -4.64 14.24 -0.05
C TYR A 82 -5.03 14.77 1.34
N ARG A 83 -5.01 13.91 2.37
CA ARG A 83 -5.32 14.27 3.77
C ARG A 83 -6.71 14.91 3.96
N GLY A 84 -7.64 14.63 3.06
CA GLY A 84 -8.98 15.22 3.06
C GLY A 84 -9.12 16.50 2.23
N ASP A 85 -8.01 17.07 1.75
CA ASP A 85 -8.05 18.20 0.83
C ASP A 85 -8.49 17.72 -0.55
N LEU A 86 -9.51 18.34 -1.14
CA LEU A 86 -10.00 17.95 -2.46
C LEU A 86 -9.00 18.39 -3.55
N PRO A 87 -8.32 17.46 -4.23
CA PRO A 87 -7.49 17.80 -5.38
C PRO A 87 -8.35 18.07 -6.62
N HIS A 88 -7.72 18.43 -7.73
CA HIS A 88 -8.43 18.49 -9.01
C HIS A 88 -8.94 17.10 -9.42
N LEU A 89 -10.19 17.04 -9.91
CA LEU A 89 -10.85 15.79 -10.32
C LEU A 89 -10.02 14.94 -11.31
N HIS A 90 -9.24 15.57 -12.18
CA HIS A 90 -8.38 14.85 -13.12
C HIS A 90 -7.27 14.04 -12.43
N GLN A 91 -6.76 14.51 -11.28
CA GLN A 91 -5.71 13.82 -10.52
C GLN A 91 -6.27 12.56 -9.85
N ILE A 92 -7.45 12.67 -9.23
CA ILE A 92 -8.17 11.53 -8.63
C ILE A 92 -8.44 10.47 -9.69
N ARG A 93 -9.02 10.87 -10.83
CA ARG A 93 -9.35 9.94 -11.92
C ARG A 93 -8.12 9.22 -12.48
N ARG A 94 -7.00 9.92 -12.66
CA ARG A 94 -5.73 9.29 -13.10
C ARG A 94 -5.24 8.26 -12.09
N LEU A 95 -5.29 8.59 -10.80
CA LEU A 95 -4.84 7.70 -9.75
C LEU A 95 -5.75 6.46 -9.59
N ILE A 96 -7.07 6.63 -9.69
CA ILE A 96 -8.03 5.51 -9.73
C ILE A 96 -7.74 4.62 -10.93
N LYS A 97 -7.58 5.22 -12.13
CA LYS A 97 -7.29 4.47 -13.36
C LYS A 97 -5.99 3.67 -13.25
N TYR A 98 -4.93 4.30 -12.75
CA TYR A 98 -3.65 3.63 -12.47
C TYR A 98 -3.82 2.47 -11.48
N SER A 99 -4.58 2.69 -10.40
CA SER A 99 -4.77 1.68 -9.35
C SER A 99 -5.54 0.47 -9.86
N ASN A 100 -6.64 0.69 -10.60
CA ASN A 100 -7.39 -0.40 -11.23
C ASN A 100 -6.54 -1.15 -12.25
N GLY A 101 -5.84 -0.43 -13.14
CA GLY A 101 -4.95 -1.06 -14.11
C GLY A 101 -3.82 -1.86 -13.44
N THR A 102 -3.32 -1.40 -12.29
CA THR A 102 -2.33 -2.12 -11.50
C THR A 102 -2.91 -3.40 -10.90
N ILE A 103 -4.11 -3.34 -10.34
CA ILE A 103 -4.80 -4.52 -9.78
C ILE A 103 -5.04 -5.56 -10.88
N GLU A 104 -5.56 -5.13 -12.03
CA GLU A 104 -5.80 -6.00 -13.19
C GLU A 104 -4.50 -6.61 -13.73
N ASN A 105 -3.44 -5.81 -13.88
CA ASN A 105 -2.14 -6.28 -14.33
C ASN A 105 -1.55 -7.33 -13.37
N LEU A 106 -1.52 -7.05 -12.07
CA LEU A 106 -0.99 -8.00 -11.09
C LEU A 106 -1.85 -9.26 -10.98
N ALA A 107 -3.17 -9.16 -11.19
CA ALA A 107 -4.06 -10.32 -11.23
C ALA A 107 -3.73 -11.27 -12.40
N SER A 108 -3.17 -10.75 -13.50
CA SER A 108 -2.74 -11.54 -14.66
C SER A 108 -1.38 -12.24 -14.48
N ILE A 109 -0.59 -11.84 -13.48
CA ILE A 109 0.74 -12.38 -13.19
C ILE A 109 0.60 -13.56 -12.21
N SER A 110 1.39 -14.62 -12.40
CA SER A 110 1.40 -15.77 -11.48
C SER A 110 1.85 -15.35 -10.08
N LYS A 111 1.48 -16.09 -9.05
CA LYS A 111 1.87 -15.70 -7.67
C LYS A 111 3.36 -15.96 -7.44
N GLU A 112 3.88 -17.01 -8.08
CA GLU A 112 5.29 -17.37 -8.12
C GLU A 112 6.12 -16.21 -8.70
N ASP A 113 5.70 -15.65 -9.84
CA ASP A 113 6.38 -14.49 -10.42
C ASP A 113 6.31 -13.25 -9.52
N ILE A 114 5.22 -13.06 -8.77
CA ILE A 114 5.14 -11.95 -7.78
C ILE A 114 6.16 -12.16 -6.65
N LEU A 115 6.31 -13.40 -6.17
CA LEU A 115 7.24 -13.75 -5.08
C LEU A 115 8.70 -13.68 -5.54
N ASP A 116 8.98 -14.07 -6.78
CA ASP A 116 10.30 -14.00 -7.41
C ASP A 116 10.65 -12.59 -7.94
N ALA A 117 9.80 -11.60 -7.67
CA ALA A 117 9.93 -10.22 -8.14
C ALA A 117 9.96 -10.05 -9.67
N ASN A 118 9.40 -11.01 -10.41
CA ASN A 118 9.25 -11.01 -11.87
C ASN A 118 7.97 -10.29 -12.30
N PHE A 119 7.78 -9.05 -11.86
CA PHE A 119 6.60 -8.26 -12.21
C PHE A 119 6.95 -6.78 -12.42
N SER A 120 6.03 -6.07 -13.06
CA SER A 120 6.08 -4.61 -13.14
C SER A 120 4.73 -4.01 -12.79
N PHE A 121 4.74 -2.79 -12.26
CA PHE A 121 3.51 -2.01 -12.11
C PHE A 121 3.10 -1.43 -13.47
N THR A 122 1.81 -1.18 -13.63
CA THR A 122 1.27 -0.49 -14.81
C THR A 122 1.96 0.85 -15.00
N GLN A 123 2.26 1.25 -16.24
CA GLN A 123 2.82 2.58 -16.47
C GLN A 123 1.77 3.66 -16.16
N ALA A 124 2.18 4.71 -15.45
CA ALA A 124 1.32 5.85 -15.17
C ALA A 124 1.04 6.61 -16.47
N ILE A 125 -0.24 6.73 -16.84
CA ILE A 125 -0.73 7.53 -17.97
C ILE A 125 -0.97 8.96 -17.50
#